data_AF-A0A838QAD5-F1
#
_entry.id   AF-A0A838QAD5-F1
#
_cell.length_a   1.000
_cell.length_b   1.000
_cell.length_c   1.000
_cell.angle_alpha   90.00
_cell.angle_beta   90.00
_cell.angle_gamma   90.00
#
_symmetry.space_group_name_H-M   'P 1'
#
loop_
_entity.id
_entity.type
_entity.pdbx_description
1 polymer ?
#
loop_
_entity_poly.entity_id
_entity_poly.type
_entity_poly.pdbx_seq_one_letter_code
_entity_poly.pdbx_strand_id
1 'polypeptide(L)'
;MDKPRHHWVVRLTHWISAVALTVMVGSGLRIFNAYPAFARKGETFCCYPFEGQSIPAMLTFGGWLAGARQWHFAMMWVLVANGLVYLGFIYLHGDWRDVVPRRGFVRNAVEMIKFYLFVRKRHPRQGKYNALQRATYFSLPLIGILAVLSGFAIWKPVQLAPLTDLMGGYVWARYWHFVAMSLIVALSVIHVFMVFATDPYSMRSMITGGYNENNSPEARNARPFYNLLPNRMRRIRDADDTAATETDSDVAGAESVKVPRSLGDSPGDNQR
;
A
#
# COMPACT_ATOMS: atom_id res chain seq x y z
N MET A 1 -4.97 10.44 21.79
CA MET A 1 -3.82 9.55 22.03
C MET A 1 -3.46 8.89 20.72
N ASP A 2 -2.24 9.09 20.21
CA ASP A 2 -1.78 8.45 18.97
C ASP A 2 -1.56 6.96 19.25
N LYS A 3 -2.27 6.08 18.54
CA LYS A 3 -2.02 4.64 18.63
C LYS A 3 -0.84 4.27 17.73
N PRO A 4 0.07 3.37 18.16
CA PRO A 4 1.11 2.83 17.29
C PRO A 4 0.45 1.98 16.20
N ARG A 5 0.43 2.49 14.96
CA ARG A 5 -0.20 1.78 13.82
C ARG A 5 0.77 0.89 13.05
N HIS A 6 2.06 1.25 13.03
CA HIS A 6 3.10 0.53 12.30
C HIS A 6 4.26 0.18 13.23
N HIS A 7 4.66 -1.10 13.24
CA HIS A 7 5.83 -1.57 13.97
C HIS A 7 7.10 -0.88 13.42
N TRP A 8 8.08 -0.60 14.29
CA TRP A 8 9.26 0.16 13.91
C TRP A 8 10.07 -0.53 12.80
N VAL A 9 10.11 -1.87 12.80
CA VAL A 9 10.73 -2.69 11.76
C VAL A 9 10.12 -2.40 10.39
N VAL A 10 8.78 -2.35 10.28
CA VAL A 10 8.09 -2.09 9.01
C VAL A 10 8.42 -0.70 8.46
N ARG A 11 8.59 0.29 9.33
CA ARG A 11 8.99 1.64 8.91
C ARG A 11 10.42 1.64 8.40
N LEU A 12 11.33 1.00 9.12
CA LEU A 12 12.74 0.93 8.74
C LEU A 12 12.90 0.21 7.39
N THR A 13 12.28 -0.96 7.23
CA THR A 13 12.33 -1.71 5.98
C THR A 13 11.69 -0.94 4.83
N HIS A 14 10.61 -0.20 5.08
CA HIS A 14 10.01 0.68 4.07
C HIS A 14 10.98 1.77 3.59
N TRP A 15 11.61 2.51 4.50
CA TRP A 15 12.53 3.61 4.11
C TRP A 15 13.78 3.09 3.42
N ILE A 16 14.33 1.96 3.88
CA ILE A 16 15.44 1.29 3.20
C ILE A 16 15.04 0.90 1.77
N SER A 17 13.87 0.27 1.60
CA SER A 17 13.35 -0.08 0.27
C SER A 17 13.12 1.16 -0.60
N ALA A 18 12.58 2.24 -0.07
CA ALA A 18 12.29 3.46 -0.83
C ALA A 18 13.58 4.09 -1.39
N VAL A 19 14.64 4.18 -0.58
CA VAL A 19 15.95 4.69 -1.01
C VAL A 19 16.60 3.71 -2.00
N ALA A 20 16.62 2.42 -1.68
CA ALA A 20 17.21 1.39 -2.54
C ALA A 20 16.54 1.33 -3.92
N LEU A 21 15.21 1.37 -3.98
CA LEU A 21 14.45 1.39 -5.22
C LEU A 21 14.73 2.65 -6.05
N THR A 22 14.85 3.81 -5.41
CA THR A 22 15.15 5.07 -6.12
C THR A 22 16.52 4.99 -6.82
N VAL A 23 17.54 4.51 -6.11
CA VAL A 23 18.89 4.33 -6.66
C VAL A 23 18.93 3.21 -7.71
N MET A 24 18.21 2.10 -7.49
CA MET A 24 18.11 1.00 -8.46
C MET A 24 17.44 1.43 -9.76
N VAL A 25 16.34 2.19 -9.70
CA VAL A 25 15.66 2.70 -10.89
C VAL A 25 16.58 3.64 -11.65
N GLY A 26 17.18 4.63 -10.97
CA GLY A 26 18.08 5.57 -11.65
C GLY A 26 19.29 4.90 -12.31
N SER A 27 19.91 3.92 -11.63
CA SER A 27 21.02 3.15 -12.20
C SER A 27 20.56 2.20 -13.30
N GLY A 28 19.39 1.57 -13.16
CA GLY A 28 18.78 0.68 -14.16
C GLY A 28 18.45 1.41 -15.47
N LEU A 29 17.88 2.61 -15.39
CA LEU A 29 17.63 3.47 -16.55
C LEU A 29 18.94 3.81 -17.28
N ARG A 30 20.04 4.02 -16.54
CA ARG A 30 21.37 4.25 -17.13
C ARG A 30 21.91 3.01 -17.86
N ILE A 31 21.71 1.83 -17.28
CA ILE A 31 22.09 0.55 -17.90
C ILE A 31 21.27 0.31 -19.17
N PHE A 32 19.97 0.60 -19.13
CA PHE A 32 19.09 0.51 -20.30
C PHE A 32 19.53 1.47 -21.41
N ASN A 33 19.89 2.71 -21.08
CA ASN A 33 20.38 3.70 -22.05
C ASN A 33 21.66 3.29 -22.78
N ALA A 34 22.45 2.33 -22.26
CA ALA A 34 23.62 1.82 -22.99
C ALA A 34 23.23 1.03 -24.24
N TYR A 35 22.05 0.39 -24.24
CA TYR A 35 21.47 -0.27 -25.40
C TYR A 35 19.94 -0.23 -25.28
N PRO A 36 19.29 0.87 -25.73
CA PRO A 36 17.85 1.13 -25.60
C PRO A 36 17.03 0.32 -26.62
N ALA A 37 17.41 -0.94 -26.79
CA ALA A 37 16.79 -1.92 -27.65
C ALA A 37 16.82 -3.28 -26.94
N PHE A 38 15.76 -4.06 -27.15
CA PHE A 38 15.68 -5.42 -26.61
C PHE A 38 16.17 -6.44 -27.65
N ALA A 39 15.90 -6.16 -28.93
CA ALA A 39 16.30 -7.02 -30.03
C ALA A 39 17.81 -6.96 -30.32
N ARG A 40 18.32 -7.99 -31.00
CA ARG A 40 19.70 -7.98 -31.50
C ARG A 40 19.82 -6.88 -32.57
N LYS A 41 21.05 -6.40 -32.78
CA LYS A 41 21.32 -5.34 -33.75
C LYS A 41 20.84 -5.77 -35.15
N GLY A 42 19.80 -5.10 -35.67
CA GLY A 42 19.19 -5.40 -36.97
C GLY A 42 17.83 -6.12 -36.91
N GLU A 43 17.39 -6.56 -35.73
CA GLU A 43 16.04 -7.09 -35.49
C GLU A 43 15.16 -6.01 -34.84
N THR A 44 13.85 -6.06 -35.07
CA THR A 44 12.88 -5.18 -34.40
C THR A 44 12.12 -5.96 -33.33
N PHE A 45 11.91 -5.35 -32.16
CA PHE A 45 11.15 -5.99 -31.09
C PHE A 45 9.66 -5.65 -31.23
N CYS A 46 8.80 -6.67 -31.37
CA CYS A 46 7.34 -6.51 -31.56
C CYS A 46 6.63 -5.63 -30.52
N CYS A 47 7.23 -5.56 -29.33
CA CYS A 47 6.51 -5.31 -28.10
C CYS A 47 7.11 -4.14 -27.31
N TYR A 48 7.91 -3.29 -27.98
CA TYR A 48 8.43 -2.04 -27.42
C TYR A 48 8.49 -0.94 -28.49
N PRO A 49 7.51 0.00 -28.55
CA PRO A 49 7.43 1.01 -29.61
C PRO A 49 8.42 2.17 -29.45
N PHE A 50 9.13 2.27 -28.31
CA PHE A 50 10.08 3.35 -28.02
C PHE A 50 11.55 2.93 -28.26
N GLU A 51 11.76 1.95 -29.14
CA GLU A 51 13.10 1.42 -29.44
C GLU A 51 14.04 2.52 -29.96
N GLY A 52 15.26 2.58 -29.43
CA GLY A 52 16.26 3.58 -29.79
C GLY A 52 16.14 4.93 -29.09
N GLN A 53 15.05 5.19 -28.34
CA GLN A 53 14.93 6.42 -27.56
C GLN A 53 15.65 6.28 -26.22
N SER A 54 16.62 7.17 -26.00
CA SER A 54 17.30 7.27 -24.71
C SER A 54 16.43 8.00 -23.70
N ILE A 55 16.46 7.53 -22.46
CA ILE A 55 15.76 8.16 -21.34
C ILE A 55 16.58 9.37 -20.86
N PRO A 56 15.94 10.51 -20.53
CA PRO A 56 16.65 11.73 -20.11
C PRO A 56 17.69 11.48 -19.02
N ALA A 57 18.91 12.02 -19.23
CA ALA A 57 20.04 11.80 -18.33
C ALA A 57 19.78 12.26 -16.87
N MET A 58 18.87 13.23 -16.68
CA MET A 58 18.45 13.72 -15.36
C MET A 58 17.82 12.65 -14.46
N LEU A 59 17.21 11.63 -15.06
CA LEU A 59 16.59 10.52 -14.33
C LEU A 59 17.59 9.38 -14.05
N THR A 60 18.80 9.46 -14.62
CA THR A 60 19.81 8.40 -14.51
C THR A 60 20.76 8.65 -13.33
N PHE A 61 21.21 7.57 -12.71
CA PHE A 61 22.14 7.60 -11.57
C PHE A 61 23.39 6.76 -11.85
N GLY A 62 24.53 7.12 -11.24
CA GLY A 62 25.77 6.32 -11.28
C GLY A 62 26.89 6.85 -12.18
N GLY A 63 26.75 8.05 -12.77
CA GLY A 63 27.83 8.77 -13.45
C GLY A 63 28.22 8.17 -14.80
N TRP A 64 28.82 6.98 -14.84
CA TRP A 64 29.18 6.24 -16.06
C TRP A 64 28.61 4.82 -16.02
N LEU A 65 28.71 4.06 -17.12
CA LEU A 65 28.05 2.73 -17.22
C LEU A 65 28.53 1.73 -16.16
N ALA A 66 29.84 1.62 -15.94
CA ALA A 66 30.37 0.75 -14.89
C ALA A 66 29.94 1.20 -13.48
N GLY A 67 29.93 2.51 -13.19
CA GLY A 67 29.44 3.04 -11.91
C GLY A 67 27.97 2.74 -11.68
N ALA A 68 27.13 2.93 -12.70
CA ALA A 68 25.72 2.57 -12.65
C ALA A 68 25.51 1.08 -12.32
N ARG A 69 26.26 0.18 -12.99
CA ARG A 69 26.20 -1.26 -12.70
C ARG A 69 26.59 -1.59 -11.25
N GLN A 70 27.65 -0.98 -10.72
CA GLN A 70 28.08 -1.22 -9.34
C GLN A 70 27.01 -0.79 -8.33
N TRP A 71 26.45 0.43 -8.49
CA TRP A 71 25.36 0.90 -7.64
C TRP A 71 24.11 0.04 -7.74
N HIS A 72 23.78 -0.43 -8.95
CA HIS A 72 22.64 -1.31 -9.17
C HIS A 72 22.80 -2.63 -8.41
N PHE A 73 23.96 -3.27 -8.50
CA PHE A 73 24.23 -4.51 -7.76
C PHE A 73 24.34 -4.30 -6.26
N ALA A 74 24.91 -3.19 -5.81
CA ALA A 74 24.97 -2.86 -4.38
C ALA A 74 23.56 -2.74 -3.80
N MET A 75 22.68 -1.98 -4.46
CA MET A 75 21.30 -1.79 -3.99
C MET A 75 20.43 -3.04 -4.19
N MET A 76 20.73 -3.88 -5.19
CA MET A 76 20.07 -5.18 -5.35
C MET A 76 20.22 -6.03 -4.09
N TRP A 77 21.43 -6.17 -3.55
CA TRP A 77 21.65 -6.94 -2.32
C TRP A 77 20.97 -6.33 -1.10
N VAL A 78 20.98 -4.99 -0.99
CA VAL A 78 20.23 -4.28 0.06
C VAL A 78 18.74 -4.58 -0.04
N LEU A 79 18.16 -4.50 -1.24
CA LEU A 79 16.74 -4.74 -1.46
C LEU A 79 16.35 -6.20 -1.21
N VAL A 80 17.17 -7.15 -1.64
CA VAL A 80 16.96 -8.59 -1.40
C VAL A 80 17.03 -8.90 0.10
N ALA A 81 18.07 -8.45 0.80
CA ALA A 81 18.21 -8.67 2.24
C ALA A 81 17.06 -8.03 3.02
N ASN A 82 16.71 -6.78 2.70
CA ASN A 82 15.62 -6.06 3.33
C ASN A 82 14.24 -6.71 3.03
N GLY A 83 14.04 -7.17 1.80
CA GLY A 83 12.85 -7.91 1.39
C GLY A 83 12.71 -9.23 2.15
N LEU A 84 13.79 -9.98 2.33
CA LEU A 84 13.79 -11.22 3.12
C LEU A 84 13.48 -10.96 4.60
N VAL A 85 14.04 -9.91 5.21
CA VAL A 85 13.70 -9.51 6.59
C VAL A 85 12.21 -9.16 6.69
N TYR A 86 11.67 -8.41 5.74
CA TYR A 86 10.25 -8.04 5.73
C TYR A 86 9.33 -9.24 5.53
N LEU A 87 9.64 -10.14 4.59
CA LEU A 87 8.88 -11.36 4.37
C LEU A 87 8.95 -12.30 5.58
N GLY A 88 10.13 -12.44 6.20
CA GLY A 88 10.31 -13.18 7.44
C GLY A 88 9.48 -12.60 8.59
N PHE A 89 9.46 -11.27 8.74
CA PHE A 89 8.64 -10.60 9.75
C PHE A 89 7.13 -10.87 9.54
N ILE A 90 6.64 -10.74 8.30
CA ILE A 90 5.23 -11.04 7.98
C ILE A 90 4.89 -12.52 8.23
N TYR A 91 5.79 -13.42 7.85
CA TYR A 91 5.59 -14.86 8.02
C TYR A 91 5.51 -15.24 9.50
N LEU A 92 6.42 -14.71 10.32
CA LEU A 92 6.47 -14.98 11.76
C LEU A 92 5.30 -14.35 12.54
N HIS A 93 4.87 -13.14 12.19
CA HIS A 93 3.76 -12.46 12.86
C HIS A 93 2.37 -12.89 12.37
N GLY A 94 2.27 -13.70 11.30
CA GLY A 94 1.00 -14.22 10.79
C GLY A 94 0.14 -13.20 10.02
N ASP A 95 0.67 -12.00 9.78
CA ASP A 95 -0.01 -10.91 9.06
C ASP A 95 -0.25 -11.23 7.58
N TRP A 96 0.33 -12.31 7.04
CA TRP A 96 0.11 -12.77 5.66
C TRP A 96 -1.38 -13.06 5.38
N ARG A 97 -2.15 -13.48 6.39
CA ARG A 97 -3.60 -13.75 6.26
C ARG A 97 -4.43 -12.50 5.98
N ASP A 98 -3.93 -11.33 6.37
CA ASP A 98 -4.58 -10.05 6.10
C ASP A 98 -4.21 -9.49 4.73
N VAL A 99 -3.08 -9.89 4.16
CA VAL A 99 -2.61 -9.47 2.83
C VAL A 99 -3.28 -10.26 1.70
N VAL A 100 -3.62 -11.53 1.91
CA VAL A 100 -4.22 -12.38 0.87
C VAL A 100 -5.61 -11.86 0.45
N PRO A 101 -5.87 -11.63 -0.86
CA PRO A 101 -7.16 -11.16 -1.33
C PRO A 101 -8.27 -12.18 -1.02
N ARG A 102 -9.24 -11.78 -0.19
CA ARG A 102 -10.45 -12.58 0.10
C ARG A 102 -11.45 -12.49 -1.06
N ARG A 103 -12.32 -13.51 -1.21
CA ARG A 103 -13.41 -13.54 -2.21
C ARG A 103 -14.21 -12.22 -2.16
N GLY A 104 -14.35 -11.55 -3.30
CA GLY A 104 -15.00 -10.22 -3.42
C GLY A 104 -14.06 -9.01 -3.62
N PHE A 105 -12.74 -9.20 -3.59
CA PHE A 105 -11.73 -8.16 -3.74
C PHE A 105 -11.81 -7.36 -5.06
N VAL A 106 -12.06 -8.03 -6.19
CA VAL A 106 -12.12 -7.39 -7.51
C VAL A 106 -13.26 -6.37 -7.60
N ARG A 107 -14.42 -6.69 -7.03
CA ARG A 107 -15.57 -5.77 -6.97
C ARG A 107 -15.25 -4.54 -6.12
N ASN A 108 -14.64 -4.73 -4.95
CA ASN A 108 -14.25 -3.64 -4.06
C ASN A 108 -13.14 -2.75 -4.66
N ALA A 109 -12.19 -3.33 -5.40
CA ALA A 109 -11.15 -2.59 -6.11
C ALA A 109 -11.74 -1.73 -7.24
N VAL A 110 -12.66 -2.29 -8.03
CA VAL A 110 -13.37 -1.54 -9.09
C VAL A 110 -14.26 -0.44 -8.48
N GLU A 111 -14.94 -0.70 -7.38
CA GLU A 111 -15.72 0.31 -6.66
C GLU A 111 -14.85 1.44 -6.10
N MET A 112 -13.63 1.12 -5.64
CA MET A 112 -12.65 2.11 -5.16
C MET A 112 -12.06 2.94 -6.32
N ILE A 113 -11.75 2.31 -7.46
CA ILE A 113 -11.31 3.02 -8.68
C ILE A 113 -12.41 3.99 -9.13
N LYS A 114 -13.68 3.56 -9.14
CA LYS A 114 -14.81 4.45 -9.46
C LYS A 114 -14.95 5.62 -8.47
N PHE A 115 -14.66 5.41 -7.18
CA PHE A 115 -14.65 6.48 -6.19
C PHE A 115 -13.51 7.48 -6.44
N TYR A 116 -12.30 7.01 -6.74
CA TYR A 116 -11.15 7.86 -7.05
C TYR A 116 -11.27 8.59 -8.39
N LEU A 117 -11.98 8.02 -9.37
CA LEU A 117 -12.34 8.67 -10.64
C LEU A 117 -13.56 9.61 -10.52
N PHE A 118 -13.96 10.00 -9.31
CA PHE A 118 -15.09 10.90 -9.02
C PHE A 118 -16.48 10.40 -9.47
N VAL A 119 -16.60 9.16 -9.94
CA VAL A 119 -17.88 8.56 -10.39
C VAL A 119 -18.81 8.26 -9.19
N ARG A 120 -18.26 8.08 -7.98
CA ARG A 120 -19.04 7.79 -6.76
C ARG A 120 -18.82 8.83 -5.68
N LYS A 121 -19.91 9.26 -5.01
CA LYS A 121 -19.89 10.35 -4.02
C LYS A 121 -19.60 9.93 -2.56
N ARG A 122 -19.72 8.65 -2.20
CA ARG A 122 -19.49 8.17 -0.82
C ARG A 122 -18.37 7.15 -0.78
N HIS A 123 -17.43 7.31 0.15
CA HIS A 123 -16.35 6.35 0.38
C HIS A 123 -16.97 5.02 0.81
N PRO A 124 -16.69 3.90 0.13
CA PRO A 124 -17.17 2.58 0.57
C PRO A 124 -16.54 2.26 1.93
N ARG A 125 -17.30 1.66 2.85
CA ARG A 125 -16.79 1.21 4.16
C ARG A 125 -15.57 0.30 3.94
N GLN A 126 -14.44 0.62 4.56
CA GLN A 126 -13.20 -0.15 4.46
C GLN A 126 -12.88 -0.79 5.81
N GLY A 127 -12.17 -1.92 5.77
CA GLY A 127 -11.49 -2.43 6.96
C GLY A 127 -10.19 -1.66 7.20
N LYS A 128 -9.25 -2.27 7.93
CA LYS A 128 -7.93 -1.69 8.29
C LYS A 128 -7.09 -1.16 7.11
N TYR A 129 -7.30 -1.65 5.88
CA TYR A 129 -6.60 -1.25 4.65
C TYR A 129 -7.57 -0.96 3.51
N ASN A 130 -7.26 0.07 2.71
CA ASN A 130 -8.01 0.39 1.49
C ASN A 130 -7.85 -0.74 0.45
N ALA A 131 -8.88 -1.10 -0.32
CA ALA A 131 -8.85 -2.12 -1.37
C ALA A 131 -7.72 -1.88 -2.38
N LEU A 132 -7.44 -0.61 -2.71
CA LEU A 132 -6.32 -0.25 -3.59
C LEU A 132 -4.97 -0.46 -2.89
N GLN A 133 -4.86 -0.10 -1.61
CA GLN A 133 -3.63 -0.34 -0.82
C GLN A 133 -3.36 -1.84 -0.65
N ARG A 134 -4.40 -2.64 -0.39
CA ARG A 134 -4.30 -4.10 -0.29
C ARG A 134 -3.87 -4.73 -1.63
N ALA A 135 -4.33 -4.18 -2.76
CA ALA A 135 -3.84 -4.57 -4.09
C ALA A 135 -2.34 -4.36 -4.19
N THR A 136 -1.86 -3.17 -3.84
CA THR A 136 -0.45 -2.81 -3.90
C THR A 136 0.40 -3.66 -2.95
N TYR A 137 -0.07 -3.91 -1.72
CA TYR A 137 0.64 -4.77 -0.77
C TYR A 137 0.78 -6.21 -1.25
N PHE A 138 -0.18 -6.72 -2.02
CA PHE A 138 -0.10 -8.06 -2.61
C PHE A 138 0.74 -8.07 -3.89
N SER A 139 0.56 -7.09 -4.77
CA SER A 139 1.23 -7.06 -6.08
C SER A 139 2.71 -6.68 -5.99
N LEU A 140 3.08 -5.78 -5.08
CA LEU A 140 4.45 -5.24 -5.01
C LEU A 140 5.50 -6.32 -4.67
N PRO A 141 5.29 -7.24 -3.69
CA PRO A 141 6.21 -8.36 -3.47
C PRO A 141 6.31 -9.29 -4.69
N LEU A 142 5.20 -9.57 -5.38
CA LEU A 142 5.21 -10.43 -6.57
C LEU A 142 6.00 -9.82 -7.73
N ILE A 143 5.79 -8.52 -8.00
CA ILE A 143 6.54 -7.79 -9.02
C ILE A 143 8.02 -7.68 -8.61
N GLY A 144 8.30 -7.49 -7.31
CA GLY A 144 9.66 -7.50 -6.76
C GLY A 144 10.35 -8.85 -6.97
N ILE A 145 9.67 -9.97 -6.73
CA ILE A 145 10.20 -11.31 -7.00
C ILE A 145 10.49 -11.47 -8.50
N LEU A 146 9.57 -11.05 -9.39
CA LEU A 146 9.81 -11.07 -10.83
C LEU A 146 11.04 -10.25 -11.22
N ALA A 147 11.20 -9.05 -10.66
CA ALA A 147 12.36 -8.19 -10.89
C ALA A 147 13.66 -8.84 -10.40
N VAL A 148 13.64 -9.48 -9.24
CA VAL A 148 14.80 -10.20 -8.68
C VAL A 148 15.18 -11.40 -9.55
N LEU A 149 14.22 -12.27 -9.89
CA LEU A 149 14.47 -13.46 -10.71
C LEU A 149 14.98 -13.09 -12.11
N SER A 150 14.37 -12.10 -12.75
CA SER A 150 14.84 -11.60 -14.05
C SER A 150 16.22 -10.92 -13.94
N GLY A 151 16.49 -10.21 -12.85
CA GLY A 151 17.81 -9.62 -12.57
C GLY A 151 18.90 -10.68 -12.44
N PHE A 152 18.65 -11.77 -11.71
CA PHE A 152 19.57 -12.90 -11.60
C PHE A 152 19.83 -13.57 -12.96
N ALA A 153 18.78 -13.78 -13.76
CA ALA A 153 18.90 -14.33 -15.12
C ALA A 153 19.80 -13.46 -16.02
N ILE A 154 19.68 -12.13 -15.91
CA ILE A 154 20.51 -11.18 -16.69
C ILE A 154 21.94 -11.10 -16.16
N TRP A 155 22.15 -11.22 -14.84
CA TRP A 155 23.46 -11.09 -14.21
C TRP A 155 24.41 -12.23 -14.60
N LYS A 156 23.89 -13.47 -14.66
CA LYS A 156 24.68 -14.68 -14.94
C LYS A 156 23.95 -15.63 -15.90
N PRO A 157 23.71 -15.22 -17.16
CA PRO A 157 22.85 -15.95 -18.09
C PRO A 157 23.35 -17.36 -18.42
N VAL A 158 24.67 -17.56 -18.46
CA VAL A 158 25.26 -18.88 -18.75
C VAL A 158 25.22 -19.81 -17.52
N GLN A 159 25.45 -19.27 -16.32
CA GLN A 159 25.43 -20.08 -15.09
C GLN A 159 23.99 -20.41 -14.65
N LEU A 160 23.06 -19.50 -14.94
CA LEU A 160 21.63 -19.63 -14.68
C LEU A 160 20.85 -19.82 -15.99
N ALA A 161 21.40 -20.65 -16.89
CA ALA A 161 20.75 -20.96 -18.18
C ALA A 161 19.31 -21.49 -18.00
N PRO A 162 19.00 -22.41 -17.06
CA PRO A 162 17.63 -22.90 -16.87
C PRO A 162 16.63 -21.79 -16.51
N LEU A 163 17.06 -20.79 -15.72
CA LEU A 163 16.21 -19.66 -15.34
C LEU A 163 16.02 -18.70 -16.53
N THR A 164 17.07 -18.49 -17.30
CA THR A 164 17.06 -17.65 -18.50
C THR A 164 16.13 -18.26 -19.56
N ASP A 165 16.20 -19.57 -19.76
CA ASP A 165 15.37 -20.30 -20.71
C ASP A 165 13.90 -20.32 -20.28
N LEU A 166 13.62 -20.48 -18.98
CA LEU A 166 12.26 -20.37 -18.44
C LEU A 166 11.62 -19.01 -18.75
N MET A 167 12.42 -17.95 -18.78
CA MET A 167 11.96 -16.60 -19.12
C MET A 167 11.84 -16.35 -20.64
N GLY A 168 12.22 -17.32 -21.48
CA GLY A 168 12.22 -17.19 -22.94
C GLY A 168 13.58 -16.78 -23.53
N GLY A 169 14.64 -16.80 -22.74
CA GLY A 169 16.00 -16.41 -23.14
C GLY A 169 16.42 -15.03 -22.65
N TYR A 170 17.66 -14.64 -22.95
CA TYR A 170 18.26 -13.40 -22.43
C TYR A 170 17.52 -12.12 -22.83
N VAL A 171 17.01 -12.07 -24.07
CA VAL A 171 16.25 -10.91 -24.58
C VAL A 171 14.95 -10.74 -23.80
N TRP A 172 14.21 -11.83 -23.60
CA TRP A 172 12.96 -11.80 -22.85
C TRP A 172 13.19 -11.54 -21.36
N ALA A 173 14.26 -12.08 -20.76
CA ALA A 173 14.64 -11.76 -19.38
C ALA A 173 14.85 -10.24 -19.19
N ARG A 174 15.57 -9.57 -20.12
CA ARG A 174 15.72 -8.11 -20.12
C ARG A 174 14.38 -7.38 -20.23
N TYR A 175 13.50 -7.84 -21.11
CA TYR A 175 12.17 -7.26 -21.27
C TYR A 175 11.32 -7.40 -20.01
N TRP A 176 11.24 -8.60 -19.41
CA TRP A 176 10.51 -8.83 -18.16
C TRP A 176 11.05 -7.99 -17.01
N HIS A 177 12.38 -7.85 -16.92
CA HIS A 177 13.00 -6.98 -15.92
C HIS A 177 12.60 -5.51 -16.11
N PHE A 178 12.61 -5.03 -17.35
CA PHE A 178 12.20 -3.66 -17.68
C PHE A 178 10.71 -3.42 -17.40
N VAL A 179 9.84 -4.38 -17.72
CA VAL A 179 8.40 -4.33 -17.41
C VAL A 179 8.19 -4.30 -15.90
N ALA A 180 8.86 -5.17 -15.14
CA ALA A 180 8.76 -5.20 -13.68
C ALA A 180 9.22 -3.86 -13.06
N MET A 181 10.35 -3.32 -13.52
CA MET A 181 10.82 -1.98 -13.12
C MET A 181 9.78 -0.90 -13.44
N SER A 182 9.21 -0.91 -14.65
CA SER A 182 8.20 0.07 -15.07
C SER A 182 6.93 0.00 -14.23
N LEU A 183 6.48 -1.21 -13.89
CA LEU A 183 5.35 -1.42 -12.99
C LEU A 183 5.65 -0.92 -11.58
N ILE A 184 6.85 -1.16 -11.05
CA ILE A 184 7.27 -0.65 -9.73
C ILE A 184 7.28 0.88 -9.74
N VAL A 185 7.82 1.52 -10.79
CA VAL A 185 7.83 2.97 -10.92
C VAL A 185 6.42 3.53 -10.99
N ALA A 186 5.55 2.98 -11.85
CA ALA A 186 4.17 3.40 -11.97
C ALA A 186 3.41 3.27 -10.64
N LEU A 187 3.53 2.13 -9.97
CA LEU A 187 2.94 1.91 -8.65
C LEU A 187 3.48 2.87 -7.60
N SER A 188 4.78 3.17 -7.62
CA SER A 188 5.41 4.10 -6.67
C SER A 188 4.91 5.54 -6.89
N VAL A 189 4.82 6.00 -8.15
CA VAL A 189 4.28 7.32 -8.48
C VAL A 189 2.82 7.44 -8.07
N ILE A 190 2.00 6.44 -8.40
CA ILE A 190 0.59 6.40 -7.97
C ILE A 190 0.50 6.37 -6.45
N HIS A 191 1.33 5.57 -5.78
CA HIS A 191 1.35 5.47 -4.31
C HIS A 191 1.65 6.83 -3.67
N VAL A 192 2.72 7.50 -4.09
CA VAL A 192 3.11 8.81 -3.57
C VAL A 192 2.02 9.85 -3.85
N PHE A 193 1.48 9.88 -5.07
CA PHE A 193 0.37 10.76 -5.43
C PHE A 193 -0.84 10.53 -4.54
N MET A 194 -1.23 9.28 -4.31
CA MET A 194 -2.38 8.92 -3.47
C MET A 194 -2.18 9.30 -2.00
N VAL A 195 -0.95 9.17 -1.48
CA VAL A 195 -0.61 9.62 -0.12
C VAL A 195 -0.85 11.12 0.01
N PHE A 196 -0.34 11.94 -0.91
CA PHE A 196 -0.55 13.39 -0.86
C PHE A 196 -1.99 13.81 -1.14
N ALA A 197 -2.65 13.15 -2.11
CA ALA A 197 -3.99 13.52 -2.54
C ALA A 197 -5.09 13.08 -1.57
N THR A 198 -4.88 12.02 -0.77
CA THR A 198 -5.92 11.41 0.07
C THR A 198 -5.62 11.44 1.56
N ASP A 199 -4.37 11.17 1.96
CA ASP A 199 -3.99 11.09 3.39
C ASP A 199 -2.59 11.66 3.67
N PRO A 200 -2.40 12.98 3.64
CA PRO A 200 -1.11 13.59 3.96
C PRO A 200 -0.65 13.30 5.41
N TYR A 201 -1.57 12.91 6.31
CA TYR A 201 -1.25 12.57 7.69
C TYR A 201 -0.63 11.17 7.83
N SER A 202 -0.85 10.28 6.87
CA SER A 202 -0.22 8.95 6.84
C SER A 202 1.30 9.02 6.73
N MET A 203 1.85 10.03 6.03
CA MET A 203 3.29 10.27 5.92
C MET A 203 3.94 10.47 7.29
N ARG A 204 3.29 11.26 8.18
CA ARG A 204 3.78 11.46 9.54
C ARG A 204 3.84 10.14 10.30
N SER A 205 2.85 9.27 10.16
CA SER A 205 2.85 7.96 10.82
C SER A 205 3.95 7.02 10.33
N MET A 206 4.36 7.12 9.06
CA MET A 206 5.48 6.34 8.52
C MET A 206 6.83 6.81 9.11
N ILE A 207 6.91 8.04 9.59
CA ILE A 207 8.10 8.62 10.22
C ILE A 207 8.05 8.43 11.75
N THR A 208 6.97 8.88 12.40
CA THR A 208 6.85 8.95 13.87
C THR A 208 6.15 7.73 14.48
N GLY A 209 5.37 6.96 13.72
CA GLY A 209 4.69 5.72 14.17
C GLY A 209 3.33 5.92 14.81
N GLY A 210 3.07 7.12 15.35
CA GLY A 210 1.77 7.51 15.85
C GLY A 210 0.80 7.80 14.70
N TYR A 211 -0.39 7.19 14.74
CA TYR A 211 -1.49 7.55 13.85
C TYR A 211 -2.74 7.88 14.68
N ASN A 212 -3.38 8.99 14.36
CA ASN A 212 -4.65 9.38 14.97
C ASN A 212 -5.80 8.89 14.08
N GLU A 213 -6.52 7.85 14.54
CA GLU A 213 -7.66 7.25 13.82
C GLU A 213 -8.75 8.26 13.44
N ASN A 214 -8.92 9.33 14.22
CA ASN A 214 -9.90 10.39 13.96
C ASN A 214 -9.54 11.25 12.73
N ASN A 215 -8.29 11.18 12.24
CA ASN A 215 -7.85 11.87 11.03
C ASN A 215 -7.86 10.95 9.80
N SER A 216 -8.40 9.72 9.92
CA SER A 216 -8.37 8.76 8.82
C SER A 216 -9.19 9.22 7.59
N PRO A 217 -8.79 8.79 6.38
CA PRO A 217 -9.50 9.11 5.14
C PRO A 217 -10.97 8.69 5.17
N GLU A 218 -11.26 7.58 5.84
CA GLU A 218 -12.62 7.07 6.03
C GLU A 218 -13.43 7.99 6.96
N ALA A 219 -12.88 8.37 8.12
CA ALA A 219 -13.52 9.31 9.04
C ALA A 219 -13.83 10.65 8.34
N ARG A 220 -12.96 11.09 7.42
CA ARG A 220 -13.11 12.36 6.71
C ARG A 220 -13.85 12.27 5.38
N ASN A 221 -14.18 11.06 4.90
CA ASN A 221 -14.65 10.84 3.53
C ASN A 221 -13.77 11.60 2.52
N ALA A 222 -12.44 11.48 2.69
CA ALA A 222 -11.46 12.18 1.87
C ALA A 222 -11.48 11.62 0.44
N ARG A 223 -11.51 12.52 -0.55
CA ARG A 223 -11.28 12.19 -1.95
C ARG A 223 -9.96 12.84 -2.39
N PRO A 224 -9.37 12.45 -3.53
CA PRO A 224 -8.21 13.13 -4.07
C PRO A 224 -8.47 14.64 -4.12
N PHE A 225 -7.71 15.40 -3.32
CA PHE A 225 -7.81 16.87 -3.19
C PHE A 225 -9.10 17.44 -2.56
N TYR A 226 -10.02 16.62 -2.05
CA TYR A 226 -11.22 17.09 -1.34
C TYR A 226 -11.29 16.55 0.10
N ASN A 227 -11.73 17.39 1.03
CA ASN A 227 -11.78 17.09 2.47
C ASN A 227 -10.41 16.69 3.05
N LEU A 228 -9.34 17.37 2.61
CA LEU A 228 -7.94 17.17 2.99
C LEU A 228 -7.58 17.66 4.41
N LEU A 229 -8.37 18.57 4.97
CA LEU A 229 -8.21 19.06 6.33
C LEU A 229 -9.31 18.51 7.24
N PRO A 230 -9.01 18.27 8.53
CA PRO A 230 -10.03 17.89 9.49
C PRO A 230 -11.07 19.02 9.59
N ASN A 231 -12.32 18.73 9.21
CA ASN A 231 -13.37 19.73 9.25
C ASN A 231 -13.81 19.96 10.71
N ARG A 232 -13.32 21.05 11.31
CA ARG A 232 -13.53 21.37 12.74
C ARG A 232 -15.01 21.47 13.09
N MET A 233 -15.84 21.96 12.17
CA MET A 233 -17.30 22.10 12.35
C MET A 233 -18.04 20.76 12.42
N ARG A 234 -17.62 19.77 11.64
CA ARG A 234 -18.22 18.43 11.72
C ARG A 234 -17.90 17.74 13.06
N ARG A 235 -16.71 18.01 13.60
CA ARG A 235 -16.29 17.50 14.92
C ARG A 235 -17.15 18.05 16.07
N ILE A 236 -17.57 19.32 15.98
CA ILE A 236 -18.46 19.95 16.97
C ILE A 236 -19.86 19.36 16.84
N ARG A 237 -20.37 19.25 15.61
CA ARG A 237 -21.71 18.71 15.34
C ARG A 237 -21.85 17.24 15.76
N ASP A 238 -20.86 16.41 15.44
CA ASP A 238 -20.84 15.00 15.88
C ASP A 238 -20.72 14.90 17.42
N ALA A 239 -19.99 15.82 18.07
CA ALA A 239 -19.91 15.87 19.53
C ALA A 239 -21.23 16.31 20.19
N ASP A 240 -21.92 17.30 19.61
CA ASP A 240 -23.24 17.75 20.07
C ASP A 240 -24.30 16.64 19.88
N ASP A 241 -24.28 15.93 18.75
CA ASP A 241 -25.21 14.81 18.50
C ASP A 241 -24.95 13.63 19.46
N THR A 242 -23.68 13.34 19.78
CA THR A 242 -23.33 12.29 20.73
C THR A 242 -23.74 12.68 22.16
N ALA A 243 -23.49 13.93 22.55
CA ALA A 243 -23.92 14.46 23.84
C ALA A 243 -25.45 14.48 23.96
N ALA A 244 -26.18 14.86 22.90
CA ALA A 244 -27.64 14.83 22.87
C ALA A 244 -28.18 13.39 23.01
N THR A 245 -27.53 12.41 22.39
CA THR A 245 -27.92 10.99 22.47
C THR A 245 -27.67 10.39 23.86
N GLU A 246 -26.53 10.73 24.50
CA GLU A 246 -26.24 10.33 25.88
C GLU A 246 -27.24 10.94 26.87
N THR A 247 -27.56 12.23 26.69
CA THR A 247 -28.54 12.93 27.53
C THR A 247 -29.93 12.28 27.42
N ASP A 248 -30.37 11.94 26.20
CA ASP A 248 -31.67 11.29 25.97
C ASP A 248 -31.71 9.86 26.55
N SER A 249 -30.58 9.14 26.55
CA SER A 249 -30.47 7.83 27.19
C SER A 249 -30.46 7.88 28.72
N ASP A 250 -29.88 8.93 29.31
CA ASP A 250 -29.88 9.14 30.76
C ASP A 250 -31.27 9.56 31.27
N VAL A 251 -32.01 10.37 30.50
CA VAL A 251 -33.42 10.70 30.80
C VAL A 251 -34.31 9.47 30.69
N ALA A 252 -34.14 8.63 29.66
CA ALA A 252 -34.87 7.37 29.52
C ALA A 252 -34.53 6.35 30.62
N GLY A 253 -33.30 6.36 31.15
CA GLY A 253 -32.89 5.54 32.29
C GLY A 253 -33.52 5.98 33.61
N ALA A 254 -33.67 7.29 33.82
CA ALA A 254 -34.26 7.87 35.02
C ALA A 254 -35.77 7.60 35.18
N GLU A 255 -36.52 7.47 34.07
CA GLU A 255 -37.96 7.15 34.09
C GLU A 255 -38.27 5.68 34.44
N SER A 256 -37.27 4.79 34.47
CA SER A 256 -37.47 3.35 34.69
C SER A 256 -37.41 2.89 36.17
N VAL A 257 -37.09 3.78 37.11
CA VAL A 257 -37.03 3.45 38.56
C VAL A 257 -38.41 3.63 39.21
N LYS A 258 -39.27 2.60 39.06
CA LYS A 258 -40.62 2.57 39.62
C LYS A 258 -40.61 2.08 41.09
N VAL A 259 -40.94 3.00 41.99
CA VAL A 259 -41.60 2.92 43.32
C VAL A 259 -41.70 1.54 44.01
N PRO A 260 -41.22 1.38 45.27
CA PRO A 260 -41.43 0.16 46.05
C PRO A 260 -42.88 0.06 46.56
N ARG A 261 -43.54 -1.07 46.29
CA ARG A 261 -44.86 -1.42 46.84
C ARG A 261 -44.72 -1.83 48.31
N SER A 262 -45.35 -1.08 49.22
CA SER A 262 -45.45 -1.39 50.65
C SER A 262 -46.56 -2.40 50.97
N LEU A 263 -46.33 -3.15 52.06
CA LEU A 263 -47.16 -4.17 52.69
C LEU A 263 -48.61 -3.77 53.03
N GLY A 264 -49.47 -4.81 53.17
CA GLY A 264 -50.54 -4.86 54.19
C GLY A 264 -51.93 -5.20 53.64
N ASP A 265 -52.39 -6.45 53.76
CA ASP A 265 -53.25 -6.93 54.86
C ASP A 265 -53.97 -8.24 54.51
N SER A 266 -54.03 -9.14 55.49
CA SER A 266 -54.88 -10.36 55.53
C SER A 266 -56.22 -9.97 56.18
N PRO A 267 -57.38 -10.61 55.90
CA PRO A 267 -57.69 -11.85 56.63
C PRO A 267 -58.65 -12.85 55.94
N GLY A 268 -58.56 -14.11 56.35
CA GLY A 268 -59.71 -14.88 56.88
C GLY A 268 -60.57 -15.76 55.96
N ASP A 269 -60.71 -17.02 56.42
CA ASP A 269 -61.87 -17.94 56.34
C ASP A 269 -62.14 -18.68 55.00
N ASN A 270 -61.85 -19.99 54.87
CA ASN A 270 -62.56 -21.19 55.37
C ASN A 270 -63.66 -21.69 54.42
N GLN A 271 -63.47 -22.87 53.83
CA GLN A 271 -64.29 -24.08 54.06
C GLN A 271 -64.11 -25.13 52.94
N ARG A 272 -63.84 -26.35 53.42
CA ARG A 272 -64.19 -27.68 52.89
C ARG A 272 -63.45 -28.23 51.66
#